data_AF-A0A7Y3CYR9-F1
#
_entry.id   AF-A0A7Y3CYR9-F1
#
_cell.length_a   1.000
_cell.length_b   1.000
_cell.length_c   1.000
_cell.angle_alpha   90.00
_cell.angle_beta   90.00
_cell.angle_gamma   90.00
#
_symmetry.space_group_name_H-M   'P 1'
#
loop_
_entity.id
_entity.type
_entity.pdbx_description
1 polymer ?
#
loop_
_entity_poly.entity_id
_entity_poly.type
_entity_poly.pdbx_seq_one_letter_code
_entity_poly.pdbx_strand_id
1 'polypeptide(L)'
;MLITRNITSLIILPMIMFSFSQCSSQKKLQETAPVKLNKAYCQTWVAGARGGGSGINIFIPVETAPDKKIVLDSVYFRGRSAKLETKPQNDTLYIGRFLTKVNEKYDLVMSSDPKQEYGNKRPEDTEKIPFELKMNECVVSYTEGKKTKYFKIDEVEEKAAIPPPMARKQ
;
A
#
# COMPACT_ATOMS: atom_id res chain seq x y z
N MET A 1 -58.92 15.23 -25.04
CA MET A 1 -58.14 14.10 -24.48
C MET A 1 -56.83 13.86 -25.25
N LEU A 2 -56.13 14.93 -25.71
CA LEU A 2 -54.88 14.83 -26.47
C LEU A 2 -53.70 15.59 -25.83
N ILE A 3 -53.99 16.46 -24.85
CA ILE A 3 -52.97 17.27 -24.18
C ILE A 3 -52.24 16.44 -23.11
N THR A 4 -52.94 15.54 -22.42
CA THR A 4 -52.39 14.72 -21.32
C THR A 4 -51.35 13.68 -21.73
N ARG A 5 -51.27 13.30 -23.02
CA ARG A 5 -50.29 12.32 -23.52
C ARG A 5 -48.89 12.91 -23.72
N ASN A 6 -48.79 14.22 -23.96
CA ASN A 6 -47.50 14.89 -24.19
C ASN A 6 -46.90 15.45 -22.90
N ILE A 7 -47.71 15.77 -21.90
CA ILE A 7 -47.24 16.24 -20.57
C ILE A 7 -46.64 15.09 -19.74
N THR A 8 -47.17 13.88 -19.85
CA THR A 8 -46.54 12.70 -19.22
C THR A 8 -45.15 12.45 -19.80
N SER A 9 -44.96 12.61 -21.11
CA SER A 9 -43.64 12.51 -21.76
C SER A 9 -42.68 13.64 -21.37
N LEU A 10 -43.18 14.83 -21.02
CA LEU A 10 -42.36 15.99 -20.64
C LEU A 10 -41.84 15.92 -19.19
N ILE A 11 -42.54 15.18 -18.33
CA ILE A 11 -42.19 15.01 -16.89
C ILE A 11 -41.25 13.82 -16.65
N ILE A 12 -41.22 12.84 -17.55
CA ILE A 12 -40.35 11.65 -17.44
C ILE A 12 -38.87 11.98 -17.77
N LEU A 13 -38.63 13.02 -18.57
CA LEU A 13 -37.30 13.40 -19.06
C LEU A 13 -36.34 13.99 -18.00
N PRO A 14 -36.75 14.82 -17.03
CA PRO A 14 -35.86 15.28 -15.95
C PRO A 14 -35.63 14.25 -14.83
N MET A 15 -36.43 13.17 -14.74
CA MET A 15 -36.32 12.19 -13.66
C MET A 15 -35.14 11.20 -13.84
N ILE A 16 -34.64 11.06 -15.06
CA ILE A 16 -33.51 10.17 -15.41
C ILE A 16 -32.14 10.83 -15.11
N MET A 17 -32.09 12.15 -14.89
CA MET A 17 -30.85 12.89 -14.64
C MET A 17 -30.36 12.84 -13.18
N PHE A 18 -31.12 12.25 -12.25
CA PHE A 18 -30.78 12.23 -10.81
C PHE A 18 -30.01 10.99 -10.33
N SER A 19 -29.63 10.06 -11.23
CA SER A 19 -29.20 8.70 -10.82
C SER A 19 -27.69 8.45 -10.75
N PHE A 20 -26.81 9.44 -10.93
CA PHE A 20 -25.35 9.22 -10.91
C PHE A 20 -24.60 9.89 -9.76
N SER A 21 -25.21 9.98 -8.58
CA SER A 21 -24.47 10.23 -7.33
C SER A 21 -23.67 8.98 -6.91
N GLN A 22 -22.76 8.49 -7.75
CA GLN A 22 -21.67 7.61 -7.31
C GLN A 22 -20.69 8.48 -6.51
N CYS A 23 -21.06 8.74 -5.25
CA CYS A 23 -20.12 9.24 -4.26
C CYS A 23 -19.07 8.14 -4.07
N SER A 24 -17.94 8.31 -4.74
CA SER A 24 -16.71 7.55 -4.53
C SER A 24 -16.52 7.36 -3.02
N SER A 25 -16.60 6.12 -2.55
CA SER A 25 -16.34 5.76 -1.14
C SER A 25 -14.83 5.81 -0.86
N GLN A 26 -14.15 6.86 -1.32
CA GLN A 26 -12.75 7.15 -1.00
C GLN A 26 -12.63 7.29 0.51
N LYS A 27 -11.79 6.44 1.09
CA LYS A 27 -11.49 6.48 2.51
C LYS A 27 -10.93 7.88 2.83
N LYS A 28 -11.64 8.62 3.68
CA LYS A 28 -11.29 10.01 3.99
C LYS A 28 -9.92 10.06 4.68
N LEU A 29 -8.92 10.59 3.97
CA LEU A 29 -7.62 10.91 4.53
C LEU A 29 -7.75 12.12 5.44
N GLN A 30 -7.14 12.05 6.62
CA GLN A 30 -6.98 13.21 7.46
C GLN A 30 -5.78 14.02 7.01
N GLU A 31 -5.94 15.35 7.08
CA GLU A 31 -4.89 16.31 6.74
C GLU A 31 -3.78 16.31 7.81
N THR A 32 -4.12 16.04 9.07
CA THR A 32 -3.17 16.06 10.18
C THR A 32 -2.92 14.66 10.72
N ALA A 33 -1.64 14.29 10.84
CA ALA A 33 -1.23 13.06 11.50
C ALA A 33 -1.53 13.14 13.00
N PRO A 34 -1.99 12.03 13.63
CA PRO A 34 -2.28 11.98 15.06
C PRO A 34 -1.01 11.95 15.93
N VAL A 35 0.16 11.84 15.29
CA VAL A 35 1.48 11.72 15.91
C VAL A 35 2.46 12.62 15.17
N LYS A 36 3.46 13.15 15.89
CA LYS A 36 4.54 13.91 15.26
C LYS A 36 5.51 12.93 14.59
N LEU A 37 5.58 13.03 13.26
CA LEU A 37 6.41 12.18 12.43
C LEU A 37 7.77 12.85 12.22
N ASN A 38 8.84 12.07 12.36
CA ASN A 38 10.13 12.41 11.78
C ASN A 38 10.12 12.05 10.28
N LYS A 39 11.19 12.40 9.57
CA LYS A 39 11.35 12.09 8.14
C LYS A 39 11.24 10.58 7.89
N ALA A 40 10.19 10.19 7.19
CA ALA A 40 9.99 8.81 6.75
C ALA A 40 10.97 8.49 5.62
N TYR A 41 11.47 7.26 5.59
CA TYR A 41 12.37 6.81 4.55
C TYR A 41 12.12 5.36 4.17
N CYS A 42 12.47 4.99 2.95
CA CYS A 42 12.42 3.62 2.48
C CYS A 42 13.81 3.13 2.05
N GLN A 43 14.02 1.83 2.15
CA GLN A 43 15.24 1.15 1.71
C GLN A 43 14.89 -0.17 1.04
N THR A 44 15.49 -0.41 -0.12
CA THR A 44 15.46 -1.71 -0.78
C THR A 44 16.52 -2.64 -0.19
N TRP A 45 16.22 -3.93 -0.15
CA TRP A 45 17.18 -4.97 0.23
C TRP A 45 17.05 -6.20 -0.65
N VAL A 46 18.16 -6.93 -0.80
CA VAL A 46 18.22 -8.22 -1.51
C VAL A 46 19.04 -9.16 -0.64
N ALA A 47 18.50 -10.35 -0.37
CA ALA A 47 19.25 -11.38 0.36
C ALA A 47 20.44 -11.87 -0.48
N GLY A 48 21.58 -12.12 0.16
CA GLY A 48 22.78 -12.59 -0.54
C GLY A 48 22.67 -14.00 -1.12
N ALA A 49 21.75 -14.82 -0.60
CA ALA A 49 21.49 -16.16 -1.11
C ALA A 49 20.40 -16.15 -2.19
N ARG A 50 20.59 -16.95 -3.24
CA ARG A 50 19.58 -17.16 -4.30
C ARG A 50 18.30 -17.73 -3.68
N GLY A 51 17.17 -17.07 -3.91
CA GLY A 51 15.88 -17.47 -3.32
C GLY A 51 15.67 -16.95 -1.89
N GLY A 52 16.61 -16.19 -1.32
CA GLY A 52 16.48 -15.57 0.00
C GLY A 52 15.54 -14.36 0.02
N GLY A 53 14.98 -13.98 -1.13
CA GLY A 53 14.02 -12.89 -1.25
C GLY A 53 14.67 -11.52 -1.37
N SER A 54 13.80 -10.55 -1.63
CA SER A 54 14.13 -9.13 -1.75
C SER A 54 12.93 -8.33 -1.27
N GLY A 55 13.10 -7.04 -1.03
CA GLY A 55 12.00 -6.21 -0.60
C GLY A 55 12.31 -4.74 -0.50
N ILE A 56 11.28 -4.00 -0.10
CA ILE A 56 11.36 -2.60 0.29
C ILE A 56 10.87 -2.53 1.74
N ASN A 57 11.66 -1.92 2.61
CA ASN A 57 11.22 -1.60 3.97
C ASN A 57 10.96 -0.10 4.03
N ILE A 58 9.80 0.30 4.54
CA ILE A 58 9.51 1.68 4.89
C ILE A 58 9.68 1.85 6.40
N PHE A 59 10.32 2.95 6.78
CA PHE A 59 10.62 3.31 8.15
C PHE A 59 9.93 4.64 8.45
N ILE A 60 9.11 4.62 9.49
CA ILE A 60 8.30 5.75 9.93
C ILE A 60 8.70 6.04 11.39
N PRO A 61 9.77 6.84 11.60
CA PRO A 61 10.14 7.28 12.92
C PRO A 61 9.13 8.33 13.44
N VAL A 62 8.76 8.22 14.71
CA VAL A 62 7.93 9.22 15.42
C VAL A 62 8.78 9.94 16.48
N GLU A 63 8.44 11.18 16.81
CA GLU A 63 9.18 11.93 17.85
C GLU A 63 8.97 11.33 19.25
N THR A 64 7.78 10.80 19.51
CA THR A 64 7.40 10.23 20.81
C THR A 64 6.45 9.07 20.56
N ALA A 65 6.54 8.05 21.41
CA ALA A 65 5.64 6.90 21.36
C ALA A 65 4.17 7.40 21.39
N PRO A 66 3.29 6.90 20.51
CA PRO A 66 1.90 7.35 20.47
C PRO A 66 1.18 7.05 21.79
N ASP A 67 0.16 7.86 22.10
CA ASP A 67 -0.77 7.54 23.18
C ASP A 67 -1.32 6.12 23.00
N LYS A 68 -1.53 5.39 24.10
CA LYS A 68 -2.10 4.02 24.07
C LYS A 68 -3.47 3.92 23.36
N LYS A 69 -4.13 5.06 23.11
CA LYS A 69 -5.40 5.15 22.39
C LYS A 69 -5.23 5.13 20.87
N ILE A 70 -4.04 5.46 20.37
CA ILE A 70 -3.68 5.53 18.95
C ILE A 70 -2.76 4.35 18.64
N VAL A 71 -3.23 3.44 17.78
CA VAL A 71 -2.45 2.29 17.34
C VAL A 71 -2.25 2.38 15.83
N LEU A 72 -1.01 2.59 15.39
CA LEU A 72 -0.65 2.48 13.97
C LEU A 72 -0.69 1.00 13.57
N ASP A 73 -1.45 0.67 12.53
CA ASP A 73 -1.77 -0.72 12.18
C ASP A 73 -1.12 -1.15 10.86
N SER A 74 -1.37 -0.40 9.78
CA SER A 74 -0.91 -0.78 8.44
C SER A 74 -0.42 0.44 7.67
N VAL A 75 0.45 0.20 6.69
CA VAL A 75 0.98 1.21 5.76
C VAL A 75 0.72 0.78 4.33
N TYR A 76 0.30 1.75 3.53
CA TYR A 76 0.07 1.63 2.10
C TYR A 76 1.17 2.42 1.38
N PHE A 77 1.93 1.75 0.52
CA PHE A 77 3.05 2.35 -0.20
C PHE A 77 3.20 1.68 -1.57
N ARG A 78 3.37 2.49 -2.63
CA ARG A 78 3.59 2.03 -4.02
C ARG A 78 2.60 0.93 -4.46
N GLY A 79 1.32 1.12 -4.17
CA GLY A 79 0.26 0.18 -4.58
C GLY A 79 0.19 -1.11 -3.76
N ARG A 80 0.84 -1.20 -2.60
CA ARG A 80 0.83 -2.38 -1.72
C ARG A 80 0.49 -2.00 -0.29
N SER A 81 0.02 -2.96 0.51
CA SER A 81 -0.16 -2.80 1.96
C SER A 81 0.75 -3.73 2.75
N ALA A 82 1.20 -3.26 3.91
CA ALA A 82 1.92 -4.06 4.90
C ALA A 82 1.47 -3.67 6.31
N LYS A 83 1.49 -4.60 7.25
CA LYS A 83 1.31 -4.29 8.67
C LYS A 83 2.55 -3.55 9.18
N LEU A 84 2.32 -2.58 10.06
CA LEU A 84 3.40 -1.87 10.73
C LEU A 84 3.87 -2.68 11.94
N GLU A 85 5.18 -2.88 11.99
CA GLU A 85 5.86 -3.55 13.09
C GLU A 85 6.67 -2.52 13.88
N THR A 86 6.76 -2.72 15.19
CA THR A 86 7.60 -1.93 16.09
C THR A 86 8.52 -2.86 16.84
N LYS A 87 9.76 -2.43 17.09
CA LYS A 87 10.69 -3.23 17.90
C LYS A 87 10.43 -2.93 19.38
N PRO A 88 10.40 -3.94 20.27
CA PRO A 88 10.22 -3.70 21.71
C PRO A 88 11.25 -2.75 22.33
N GLN A 89 12.45 -2.71 21.74
CA GLN A 89 13.58 -1.86 22.16
C GLN A 89 13.54 -0.45 21.53
N ASN A 90 12.64 -0.22 20.57
CA ASN A 90 12.48 1.07 19.90
C ASN A 90 11.00 1.25 19.51
N ASP A 91 10.21 1.72 20.46
CA ASP A 91 8.79 2.02 20.32
C ASP A 91 8.50 3.26 19.45
N THR A 92 9.53 4.03 19.12
CA THR A 92 9.46 5.22 18.26
C THR A 92 9.71 4.93 16.77
N LEU A 93 9.95 3.68 16.38
CA LEU A 93 10.20 3.31 14.99
C LEU A 93 9.21 2.26 14.50
N TYR A 94 8.40 2.66 13.53
CA TYR A 94 7.49 1.76 12.83
C TYR A 94 8.07 1.32 11.49
N ILE A 95 7.92 0.04 11.17
CA ILE A 95 8.53 -0.60 10.00
C ILE A 95 7.44 -1.33 9.21
N GLY A 96 7.25 -0.95 7.95
CA GLY A 96 6.44 -1.71 7.00
C GLY A 96 7.34 -2.49 6.06
N ARG A 97 7.11 -3.79 5.91
CA ARG A 97 7.94 -4.65 5.05
C ARG A 97 7.15 -5.09 3.82
N PHE A 98 7.67 -4.77 2.65
CA PHE A 98 7.09 -5.16 1.37
C PHE A 98 8.04 -6.14 0.68
N LEU A 99 7.64 -7.40 0.57
CA LEU A 99 8.42 -8.39 -0.17
C LEU A 99 8.29 -8.17 -1.68
N THR A 100 9.40 -8.29 -2.38
CA THR A 100 9.47 -8.24 -3.84
C THR A 100 9.98 -9.59 -4.34
N LYS A 101 9.39 -10.05 -5.45
CA LYS A 101 9.68 -11.35 -6.03
C LYS A 101 10.95 -11.37 -6.89
N VAL A 102 11.83 -10.36 -6.80
CA VAL A 102 13.01 -10.22 -7.67
C VAL A 102 14.08 -11.27 -7.34
N ASN A 103 14.23 -11.64 -6.07
CA ASN A 103 15.15 -12.68 -5.60
C ASN A 103 14.40 -13.88 -4.99
N GLU A 104 13.14 -14.09 -5.38
CA GLU A 104 12.39 -15.31 -5.04
C GLU A 104 12.72 -16.42 -6.03
N LYS A 105 12.70 -17.67 -5.55
CA LYS A 105 12.84 -18.83 -6.42
C LYS A 105 11.49 -19.07 -7.10
N TYR A 106 11.34 -18.61 -8.34
CA TYR A 106 10.20 -19.03 -9.15
C TYR A 106 10.34 -20.51 -9.51
N ASP A 107 9.25 -21.24 -9.41
CA ASP A 107 9.11 -22.56 -10.02
C ASP A 107 8.85 -22.36 -11.52
N LEU A 108 9.89 -21.85 -12.19
CA LEU A 108 9.89 -21.55 -13.62
C LEU A 108 10.64 -22.67 -14.32
N VAL A 109 9.93 -23.46 -15.12
CA VAL A 109 10.55 -24.44 -16.01
C VAL A 109 11.14 -23.65 -17.18
N MET A 110 12.46 -23.59 -17.27
CA MET A 110 13.19 -23.07 -18.42
C MET A 110 13.72 -24.27 -19.21
N SER A 111 13.06 -24.62 -20.30
CA SER A 111 13.40 -25.80 -21.13
C SER A 111 13.58 -25.40 -22.58
N SER A 112 14.38 -26.16 -23.33
CA SER A 112 14.51 -25.94 -24.77
C SER A 112 13.27 -26.35 -25.56
N ASP A 113 12.39 -27.19 -24.98
CA ASP A 113 11.11 -27.59 -25.56
C ASP A 113 9.98 -26.65 -25.08
N PRO A 114 9.37 -25.84 -25.98
CA PRO A 114 8.29 -24.91 -25.63
C PRO A 114 7.07 -25.57 -24.98
N LYS A 115 6.84 -26.87 -25.21
CA LYS A 115 5.72 -27.60 -24.59
C LYS A 115 5.91 -27.79 -23.09
N GLN A 116 7.15 -27.82 -22.62
CA GLN A 116 7.48 -28.00 -21.20
C GLN A 116 7.34 -26.69 -20.40
N GLU A 117 7.31 -25.55 -21.08
CA GLU A 117 7.05 -24.23 -20.46
C GLU A 117 5.56 -23.91 -20.37
N TYR A 118 4.70 -24.72 -21.02
CA TYR A 118 3.24 -24.59 -21.02
C TYR A 118 2.67 -24.93 -19.63
N GLY A 119 2.70 -23.94 -18.74
CA GLY A 119 2.30 -24.10 -17.33
C GLY A 119 3.02 -23.14 -16.37
N ASN A 120 4.07 -22.46 -16.84
CA ASN A 120 4.72 -21.40 -16.08
C ASN A 120 3.70 -20.33 -15.65
N LYS A 121 3.53 -20.14 -14.33
CA LYS A 121 2.58 -19.17 -13.77
C LYS A 121 3.14 -17.76 -13.88
N ARG A 122 2.30 -16.80 -14.29
CA ARG A 122 2.68 -15.38 -14.23
C ARG A 122 2.80 -14.93 -12.78
N PRO A 123 3.72 -14.02 -12.45
CA PRO A 123 3.74 -13.37 -11.15
C PRO A 123 2.39 -12.69 -10.91
N GLU A 124 1.72 -12.99 -9.79
CA GLU A 124 0.46 -12.34 -9.42
C GLU A 124 0.62 -10.83 -9.31
N ASP A 125 -0.38 -10.10 -9.83
CA ASP A 125 -0.47 -8.65 -9.77
C ASP A 125 -0.59 -8.16 -8.32
N THR A 126 -0.02 -6.99 -8.05
CA THR A 126 -0.06 -6.32 -6.75
C THR A 126 -1.49 -6.07 -6.28
N GLU A 127 -1.78 -6.38 -5.01
CA GLU A 127 -3.07 -6.13 -4.37
C GLU A 127 -3.53 -4.68 -4.60
N LYS A 128 -4.77 -4.49 -5.07
CA LYS A 128 -5.31 -3.15 -5.31
C LYS A 128 -5.59 -2.46 -3.97
N ILE A 129 -4.83 -1.41 -3.68
CA ILE A 129 -5.08 -0.54 -2.53
C ILE A 129 -6.16 0.51 -2.87
N PRO A 130 -6.93 1.00 -1.90
CA PRO A 130 -8.01 1.97 -2.14
C PRO A 130 -7.52 3.43 -2.23
N PHE A 131 -6.23 3.63 -2.51
CA PHE A 131 -5.58 4.94 -2.53
C PHE A 131 -4.75 5.09 -3.80
N GLU A 132 -4.85 6.25 -4.43
CA GLU A 132 -3.93 6.67 -5.49
C GLU A 132 -2.75 7.41 -4.83
N LEU A 133 -1.56 6.82 -4.88
CA LEU A 133 -0.35 7.33 -4.22
C LEU A 133 0.77 7.48 -5.24
N LYS A 134 1.51 8.60 -5.16
CA LYS A 134 2.76 8.75 -5.91
C LYS A 134 3.87 7.89 -5.32
N MET A 135 5.01 7.79 -6.03
CA MET A 135 6.13 6.92 -5.65
C MET A 135 6.81 7.29 -4.32
N ASN A 136 6.69 8.56 -3.90
CA ASN A 136 7.24 9.13 -2.67
C ASN A 136 6.17 9.37 -1.60
N GLU A 137 4.92 8.96 -1.84
CA GLU A 137 3.80 9.14 -0.92
C GLU A 137 3.46 7.81 -0.25
N CYS A 138 3.11 7.85 1.04
CA CYS A 138 2.55 6.69 1.73
C CYS A 138 1.34 7.08 2.59
N VAL A 139 0.46 6.12 2.85
CA VAL A 139 -0.69 6.31 3.75
C VAL A 139 -0.56 5.33 4.90
N VAL A 140 -0.76 5.81 6.11
CA VAL A 140 -0.76 4.97 7.31
C VAL A 140 -2.19 4.89 7.83
N SER A 141 -2.65 3.67 8.09
CA SER A 141 -3.86 3.42 8.85
C SER A 141 -3.56 3.32 10.33
N TYR A 142 -4.42 3.93 11.13
CA TYR A 142 -4.35 3.83 12.57
C TYR A 142 -5.74 3.69 13.16
N THR A 143 -5.79 3.13 14.36
CA THR A 143 -7.03 2.98 15.12
C THR A 143 -6.99 3.92 16.31
N GLU A 144 -8.03 4.74 16.44
CA GLU A 144 -8.27 5.55 17.64
C GLU A 144 -9.55 5.04 18.30
N GLY A 145 -9.40 4.32 19.40
CA GLY A 145 -10.50 3.60 20.06
C GLY A 145 -11.09 2.50 19.16
N LYS A 146 -12.28 2.74 18.57
CA LYS A 146 -12.97 1.78 17.67
C LYS A 146 -13.04 2.25 16.21
N LYS A 147 -12.43 3.40 15.88
CA LYS A 147 -12.50 3.99 14.54
C LYS A 147 -11.15 3.88 13.85
N THR A 148 -11.13 3.25 12.67
CA THR A 148 -9.96 3.27 11.79
C THR A 148 -9.95 4.56 10.99
N LYS A 149 -8.79 5.21 10.98
CA LYS A 149 -8.52 6.47 10.30
C LYS A 149 -7.23 6.32 9.49
N TYR A 150 -7.01 7.27 8.59
CA TYR A 150 -5.91 7.24 7.65
C TYR A 150 -5.28 8.62 7.57
N PHE A 151 -3.95 8.70 7.58
CA PHE A 151 -3.22 9.93 7.29
C PHE A 151 -2.18 9.67 6.20
N LYS A 152 -1.85 10.71 5.44
CA LYS A 152 -0.88 10.65 4.35
C LYS A 152 0.46 11.23 4.80
N ILE A 153 1.54 10.67 4.27
CA ILE A 153 2.91 11.18 4.35
C ILE A 153 3.32 11.48 2.91
N ASP A 154 3.55 12.75 2.59
CA ASP A 154 3.82 13.19 1.22
C ASP A 154 5.27 13.01 0.76
N GLU A 155 6.20 12.91 1.71
CA GLU A 155 7.63 12.88 1.44
C GLU A 155 8.32 11.71 2.15
N VAL A 156 8.46 10.60 1.42
CA VAL A 156 9.25 9.45 1.83
C VAL A 156 10.60 9.50 1.12
N GLU A 157 11.68 9.68 1.88
CA GLU A 157 13.05 9.69 1.34
C GLU A 157 13.48 8.28 0.90
N GLU A 158 14.13 8.15 -0.26
CA GLU A 158 14.70 6.88 -0.71
C GLU A 158 16.17 6.82 -0.30
N LYS A 159 16.50 5.90 0.61
CA LYS A 159 17.88 5.65 1.02
C LYS A 159 18.50 4.54 0.19
N ALA A 160 19.83 4.58 0.08
CA ALA A 160 20.61 3.58 -0.64
C ALA A 160 20.28 2.15 -0.17
N ALA A 161 20.26 1.21 -1.11
CA ALA A 161 19.99 -0.19 -0.84
C ALA A 161 21.01 -0.76 0.15
N ILE A 162 20.55 -1.61 1.07
CA ILE A 162 21.46 -2.35 1.95
C ILE A 162 22.13 -3.43 1.09
N PRO A 163 23.47 -3.40 0.91
CA PRO A 163 24.16 -4.45 0.17
C PRO A 163 23.97 -5.79 0.91
N PRO A 164 23.87 -6.91 0.19
CA PRO A 164 23.78 -8.22 0.82
C PRO A 164 24.99 -8.43 1.74
N PRO A 165 24.81 -9.07 2.91
CA PRO A 165 25.94 -9.38 3.77
C PRO A 165 26.95 -10.20 2.98
N MET A 166 28.16 -9.66 2.80
CA MET A 166 29.25 -10.41 2.17
C MET A 166 29.57 -11.61 3.07
N ALA A 167 29.40 -12.81 2.55
CA ALA A 167 29.86 -14.01 3.23
C ALA A 167 31.36 -13.86 3.48
N ARG A 168 31.76 -13.77 4.74
CA ARG A 168 33.17 -13.87 5.13
C ARG A 168 33.59 -15.29 4.76
N LYS A 169 34.42 -15.45 3.71
CA LYS A 169 35.11 -16.72 3.47
C LYS A 169 35.90 -17.02 4.74
N GLN A 170 35.46 -18.05 5.47
CA GLN A 170 36.26 -18.67 6.52
C GLN A 170 37.27 -19.61 5.86
#